data_AF-A0A7L2ZL36-F1
#
_entry.id   AF-A0A7L2ZL36-F1
#
_cell.length_a   1.000
_cell.length_b   1.000
_cell.length_c   1.000
_cell.angle_alpha   90.00
_cell.angle_beta   90.00
_cell.angle_gamma   90.00
#
_symmetry.space_group_name_H-M   'P 1'
#
loop_
_entity.id
_entity.type
_entity.pdbx_description
1 polymer ?
#
loop_
_entity_poly.entity_id
_entity_poly.type
_entity_poly.pdbx_seq_one_letter_code
_entity_poly.pdbx_strand_id
1 'polypeptide(L)'
;VRLFLTLVCAAVAAVLYILLGYHARVQPRCSAPGLRDSPAASSVRSFQGYSRVPDGKPLERALCRRCAVVSSSGQMLGSRLGQAIDGQECVLRMNHAPTAGYEQDVGARSTIRVVSHTSVPLLLGNQPYFFQQSQETLYFIWGPAKKMNREKMGSTYQALVKVMEKYPQLQIYTLTEEKMTYCDDVFQNETGKNRMKSGSFLSTGWFTMILAMELCEQICVFGMVSDSYCRCGGVAGAGVGWSAVPSSPTLTLSPPAREKNHSSVPYHYFEKGRLDECRMYLMHEQARRAGHRFITEKAIFSRWAKRRNIVFNHPSWAGR
;
A
#
# COMPACT_ATOMS: atom_id res chain seq x y z
N VAL A 1 15.81 -2.26 -56.87
CA VAL A 1 16.51 -1.55 -55.76
C VAL A 1 15.63 -0.50 -55.09
N ARG A 2 15.11 0.51 -55.82
CA ARG A 2 14.27 1.57 -55.21
C ARG A 2 13.00 1.05 -54.50
N LEU A 3 12.26 0.15 -55.13
CA LEU A 3 11.04 -0.44 -54.55
C LEU A 3 11.32 -1.31 -53.30
N PHE A 4 12.46 -2.00 -53.30
CA PHE A 4 12.89 -2.83 -52.17
C PHE A 4 13.27 -1.96 -50.96
N LEU A 5 14.02 -0.87 -51.19
CA LEU A 5 14.36 0.08 -50.13
C LEU A 5 13.12 0.73 -49.51
N THR A 6 12.13 1.10 -50.32
CA THR A 6 10.88 1.70 -49.83
C THR A 6 10.07 0.75 -48.96
N LEU A 7 10.02 -0.54 -49.33
CA LEU A 7 9.31 -1.56 -48.55
C LEU A 7 10.00 -1.84 -47.21
N VAL A 8 11.34 -1.89 -47.20
CA VAL A 8 12.12 -2.05 -45.96
C VAL A 8 11.93 -0.85 -45.03
N CYS A 9 12.00 0.38 -45.55
CA CYS A 9 11.74 1.59 -44.74
C CYS A 9 10.32 1.61 -44.16
N ALA A 10 9.31 1.22 -44.94
CA ALA A 10 7.92 1.16 -44.46
C ALA A 10 7.75 0.12 -43.34
N ALA A 11 8.38 -1.05 -43.47
CA ALA A 11 8.35 -2.10 -42.45
C ALA A 11 9.04 -1.66 -41.15
N VAL A 12 10.22 -1.01 -41.24
CA VAL A 12 10.94 -0.49 -40.07
C VAL A 12 10.13 0.62 -39.37
N ALA A 13 9.51 1.52 -40.13
CA ALA A 13 8.65 2.57 -39.59
C ALA A 13 7.42 1.97 -38.89
N ALA A 14 6.79 0.94 -39.45
CA ALA A 14 5.66 0.25 -38.85
C ALA A 14 6.05 -0.45 -37.53
N VAL A 15 7.20 -1.14 -37.50
CA VAL A 15 7.71 -1.77 -36.27
C VAL A 15 8.01 -0.72 -35.20
N LEU A 16 8.68 0.39 -35.56
CA LEU A 16 8.93 1.50 -34.63
C LEU A 16 7.63 2.11 -34.11
N TYR A 17 6.63 2.30 -34.98
CA TYR A 17 5.33 2.83 -34.58
C TYR A 17 4.58 1.89 -33.62
N ILE A 18 4.64 0.58 -33.86
CA ILE A 18 4.07 -0.43 -32.95
C ILE A 18 4.81 -0.44 -31.61
N LEU A 19 6.14 -0.38 -31.62
CA LEU A 19 6.96 -0.35 -30.39
C LEU A 19 6.73 0.93 -29.58
N LEU A 20 6.62 2.09 -30.25
CA LEU A 20 6.28 3.37 -29.64
C LEU A 20 4.84 3.37 -29.08
N GLY A 21 3.89 2.81 -29.82
CA GLY A 21 2.50 2.65 -29.37
C GLY A 21 2.37 1.68 -28.19
N TYR A 22 3.20 0.64 -28.13
CA TYR A 22 3.26 -0.30 -27.00
C TYR A 22 3.87 0.39 -25.77
N HIS A 23 4.97 1.14 -25.94
CA HIS A 23 5.56 1.96 -24.88
C HIS A 23 4.60 3.03 -24.33
N ALA A 24 3.83 3.68 -25.19
CA ALA A 24 2.84 4.69 -24.79
C ALA A 24 1.65 4.08 -24.04
N ARG A 25 1.26 2.83 -24.33
CA ARG A 25 0.18 2.12 -23.61
C ARG A 25 0.62 1.54 -22.26
N VAL A 26 1.91 1.25 -22.09
CA VAL A 26 2.48 0.65 -20.88
C VAL A 26 3.00 1.70 -19.88
N GLN A 27 3.07 2.98 -20.27
CA GLN A 27 3.43 4.04 -19.33
C GLN A 27 2.40 4.09 -18.18
N PRO A 28 2.83 3.89 -16.92
CA PRO A 28 1.95 4.00 -15.78
C PRO A 28 1.30 5.38 -15.78
N ARG A 29 0.03 5.48 -15.37
CA ARG A 29 -0.64 6.78 -15.13
C ARG A 29 0.08 7.65 -14.09
N CYS A 30 1.06 7.09 -13.39
CA CYS A 30 2.00 7.79 -12.53
C CYS A 30 3.41 7.90 -13.12
N SER A 31 3.55 8.01 -14.45
CA SER A 31 4.82 8.43 -15.06
C SER A 31 5.16 9.86 -14.60
N ALA A 32 6.44 10.13 -14.37
CA ALA A 32 6.90 11.47 -14.00
C ALA A 32 6.62 12.44 -15.17
N PRO A 33 5.82 13.50 -15.01
CA PRO A 33 5.88 14.61 -15.95
C PRO A 33 7.26 15.25 -15.80
N GLY A 34 7.87 15.67 -16.92
CA GLY A 34 9.12 16.40 -16.89
C GLY A 34 9.03 17.58 -15.91
N LEU A 35 10.13 17.82 -15.18
CA LEU A 35 10.29 18.92 -14.22
C LEU A 35 9.69 20.21 -14.79
N ARG A 36 8.48 20.56 -14.34
CA ARG A 36 8.05 21.95 -14.27
C ARG A 36 8.11 22.33 -12.80
N ASP A 37 9.29 22.76 -12.39
CA ASP A 37 9.46 23.44 -11.12
C ASP A 37 8.68 24.76 -11.19
N SER A 38 7.52 24.79 -10.55
CA SER A 38 6.96 26.03 -10.02
C SER A 38 7.12 25.96 -8.51
N PRO A 39 7.95 26.82 -7.90
CA PRO A 39 8.13 26.85 -6.46
C PRO A 39 6.95 27.58 -5.83
N ALA A 40 5.77 26.95 -5.84
CA ALA A 40 4.82 27.23 -4.76
C ALA A 40 5.44 26.59 -3.51
N ALA A 41 6.00 27.42 -2.64
CA ALA A 41 6.46 27.01 -1.32
C ALA A 41 5.30 26.26 -0.66
N SER A 42 5.41 24.93 -0.58
CA SER A 42 4.44 24.09 0.11
C SER A 42 4.48 24.52 1.57
N SER A 43 3.44 25.23 2.02
CA SER A 43 3.40 25.76 3.38
C SER A 43 3.48 24.60 4.36
N VAL A 44 4.42 24.67 5.30
CA VAL A 44 4.55 23.68 6.37
C VAL A 44 3.24 23.66 7.16
N ARG A 45 2.65 22.48 7.33
CA ARG A 45 1.40 22.27 8.08
C ARG A 45 1.68 21.46 9.33
N SER A 46 0.91 21.69 10.38
CA SER A 46 0.89 20.87 11.59
C SER A 46 -0.20 19.80 11.48
N PHE A 47 0.16 18.53 11.65
CA PHE A 47 -0.73 17.38 11.59
C PHE A 47 -0.93 16.80 12.99
N GLN A 48 -2.17 16.86 13.46
CA GLN A 48 -2.56 16.34 14.77
C GLN A 48 -2.63 14.82 14.77
N GLY A 49 -2.48 14.22 15.95
CA GLY A 49 -2.57 12.78 16.14
C GLY A 49 -1.28 11.99 15.90
N TYR A 50 -0.18 12.69 15.60
CA TYR A 50 1.16 12.12 15.47
C TYR A 50 2.09 12.81 16.47
N SER A 51 2.66 12.05 17.38
CA SER A 51 3.48 12.58 18.48
C SER A 51 4.92 12.10 18.35
N ARG A 52 5.86 13.04 18.24
CA ARG A 52 7.29 12.74 18.06
C ARG A 52 7.89 12.11 19.31
N VAL A 53 8.76 11.13 19.14
CA VAL A 53 9.51 10.50 20.23
C VAL A 53 10.83 11.26 20.44
N PRO A 54 11.22 11.63 21.67
CA PRO A 54 10.49 11.50 22.93
C PRO A 54 9.67 12.74 23.33
N ASP A 55 9.85 13.86 22.62
CA ASP A 55 9.41 15.20 23.06
C ASP A 55 7.92 15.48 22.91
N GLY A 56 7.19 14.62 22.21
CA GLY A 56 5.75 14.65 22.06
C GLY A 56 5.24 15.64 21.03
N LYS A 57 6.12 16.37 20.33
CA LYS A 57 5.71 17.44 19.40
C LYS A 57 4.88 16.90 18.23
N PRO A 58 3.92 17.70 17.70
CA PRO A 58 3.13 17.29 16.55
C PRO A 58 4.01 17.13 15.31
N LEU A 59 3.48 16.45 14.30
CA LEU A 59 4.14 16.37 12.99
C LEU A 59 4.00 17.70 12.27
N GLU A 60 5.11 18.30 11.86
CA GLU A 60 5.12 19.52 11.06
C GLU A 60 5.85 19.27 9.75
N ARG A 61 5.15 19.38 8.62
CA ARG A 61 5.74 19.18 7.30
C ARG A 61 4.94 19.78 6.16
N ALA A 62 5.61 20.01 5.04
CA ALA A 62 4.97 20.25 3.75
C ALA A 62 4.25 18.99 3.24
N LEU A 63 3.20 19.18 2.45
CA LEU A 63 2.56 18.10 1.69
C LEU A 63 3.46 17.68 0.54
N CYS A 64 3.43 16.38 0.21
CA CYS A 64 3.99 15.87 -1.03
C CYS A 64 2.96 16.03 -2.15
N ARG A 65 3.38 16.49 -3.32
CA ARG A 65 2.50 16.56 -4.49
C ARG A 65 2.17 15.16 -4.99
N ARG A 66 3.15 14.26 -4.99
CA ARG A 66 3.00 12.89 -5.48
C ARG A 66 3.64 11.86 -4.56
N CYS A 67 2.84 10.90 -4.13
CA CYS A 67 3.27 9.81 -3.28
C CYS A 67 3.18 8.45 -3.96
N ALA A 68 4.18 7.59 -3.75
CA ALA A 68 4.05 6.15 -3.94
C ALA A 68 3.70 5.49 -2.60
N VAL A 69 2.59 4.76 -2.53
CA VAL A 69 2.31 3.81 -1.45
C VAL A 69 2.66 2.42 -1.96
N VAL A 70 3.70 1.82 -1.39
CA VAL A 70 4.20 0.51 -1.80
C VAL A 70 3.75 -0.54 -0.79
N SER A 71 2.83 -1.40 -1.23
CA SER A 71 2.38 -2.57 -0.47
C SER A 71 3.49 -3.61 -0.37
N SER A 72 3.44 -4.43 0.68
CA SER A 72 4.38 -5.53 0.89
C SER A 72 4.08 -6.79 0.05
N SER A 73 3.02 -6.77 -0.76
CA SER A 73 2.52 -7.93 -1.53
C SER A 73 3.55 -8.54 -2.49
N GLY A 74 3.48 -9.86 -2.67
CA GLY A 74 4.21 -10.58 -3.72
C GLY A 74 3.85 -10.17 -5.15
N GLN A 75 2.76 -9.43 -5.38
CA GLN A 75 2.44 -8.83 -6.68
C GLN A 75 3.56 -7.91 -7.21
N MET A 76 4.42 -7.41 -6.32
CA MET A 76 5.56 -6.59 -6.73
C MET A 76 6.65 -7.38 -7.45
N LEU A 77 6.76 -8.69 -7.24
CA LEU A 77 7.82 -9.51 -7.82
C LEU A 77 7.75 -9.51 -9.35
N GLY A 78 8.86 -9.18 -9.99
CA GLY A 78 8.98 -9.10 -11.45
C GLY A 78 8.26 -7.90 -12.09
N SER A 79 7.71 -6.97 -11.31
CA SER A 79 6.99 -5.80 -11.81
C SER A 79 7.90 -4.78 -12.51
N ARG A 80 9.18 -4.71 -12.15
CA ARG A 80 10.16 -3.73 -12.65
C ARG A 80 9.75 -2.27 -12.46
N LEU A 81 8.96 -1.98 -11.42
CA LEU A 81 8.40 -0.64 -11.16
C LEU A 81 9.29 0.25 -10.29
N GLY A 82 10.48 -0.22 -9.91
CA GLY A 82 11.34 0.48 -8.96
C GLY A 82 11.68 1.92 -9.35
N GLN A 83 12.02 2.15 -10.62
CA GLN A 83 12.30 3.50 -11.11
C GLN A 83 11.06 4.41 -11.08
N ALA A 84 9.88 3.87 -11.39
CA ALA A 84 8.63 4.63 -11.36
C ALA A 84 8.22 4.99 -9.92
N ILE A 85 8.50 4.11 -8.97
CA ILE A 85 8.30 4.35 -7.53
C ILE A 85 9.28 5.42 -7.03
N ASP A 86 10.57 5.27 -7.34
CA ASP A 86 11.61 6.20 -6.88
C ASP A 86 11.51 7.58 -7.55
N GLY A 87 10.79 7.69 -8.68
CA GLY A 87 10.45 8.96 -9.31
C GLY A 87 9.34 9.76 -8.61
N GLN A 88 8.69 9.22 -7.57
CA GLN A 88 7.72 9.98 -6.77
C GLN A 88 8.44 10.88 -5.74
N GLU A 89 7.79 11.97 -5.32
CA GLU A 89 8.34 12.88 -4.32
C GLU A 89 8.52 12.16 -2.96
N CYS A 90 7.45 11.48 -2.52
CA CYS A 90 7.44 10.72 -1.28
C CYS A 90 7.14 9.23 -1.54
N VAL A 91 7.90 8.34 -0.91
CA VAL A 91 7.68 6.89 -0.96
C VAL A 91 7.33 6.38 0.44
N LEU A 92 6.11 5.86 0.58
CA LEU A 92 5.56 5.29 1.80
C LEU A 92 5.69 3.76 1.76
N ARG A 93 6.36 3.19 2.76
CA ARG A 93 6.53 1.74 2.94
C ARG A 93 5.97 1.27 4.27
N MET A 94 5.75 -0.05 4.40
CA MET A 94 5.11 -0.63 5.58
C MET A 94 6.03 -1.62 6.29
N ASN A 95 6.02 -1.56 7.62
CA ASN A 95 6.68 -2.53 8.51
C ASN A 95 8.15 -2.77 8.10
N HIS A 96 8.59 -4.02 8.16
CA HIS A 96 9.96 -4.45 7.87
C HIS A 96 10.18 -4.82 6.39
N ALA A 97 9.31 -4.38 5.48
CA ALA A 97 9.46 -4.65 4.06
C ALA A 97 10.76 -4.00 3.52
N PRO A 98 11.75 -4.81 3.07
CA PRO A 98 13.03 -4.32 2.61
C PRO A 98 12.96 -3.82 1.16
N THR A 99 13.88 -2.96 0.79
CA THR A 99 14.20 -2.60 -0.59
C THR A 99 15.40 -3.39 -1.11
N ALA A 100 16.34 -3.73 -0.22
CA ALA A 100 17.57 -4.42 -0.56
C ALA A 100 17.31 -5.77 -1.24
N GLY A 101 17.83 -5.95 -2.45
CA GLY A 101 17.63 -7.15 -3.27
C GLY A 101 16.32 -7.18 -4.06
N TYR A 102 15.50 -6.13 -3.96
CA TYR A 102 14.21 -5.99 -4.67
C TYR A 102 14.10 -4.64 -5.41
N GLU A 103 15.18 -3.87 -5.52
CA GLU A 103 15.19 -2.47 -5.98
C GLU A 103 14.59 -2.32 -7.37
N GLN A 104 14.83 -3.30 -8.26
CA GLN A 104 14.25 -3.29 -9.60
C GLN A 104 12.72 -3.27 -9.57
N ASP A 105 12.12 -3.96 -8.62
CA ASP A 105 10.66 -4.12 -8.51
C ASP A 105 10.05 -3.05 -7.60
N VAL A 106 10.65 -2.81 -6.43
CA VAL A 106 10.05 -1.97 -5.38
C VAL A 106 10.73 -0.63 -5.19
N GLY A 107 11.84 -0.35 -5.88
CA GLY A 107 12.63 0.87 -5.72
C GLY A 107 13.54 0.83 -4.48
N ALA A 108 14.46 1.78 -4.40
CA ALA A 108 15.42 1.90 -3.30
C ALA A 108 15.00 2.94 -2.25
N ARG A 109 14.18 3.93 -2.61
CA ARG A 109 13.86 5.07 -1.72
C ARG A 109 12.78 4.73 -0.70
N SER A 110 12.87 5.33 0.48
CA SER A 110 11.85 5.27 1.54
C SER A 110 11.81 6.60 2.28
N THR A 111 10.79 7.42 2.02
CA THR A 111 10.62 8.73 2.68
C THR A 111 9.88 8.57 4.01
N ILE A 112 8.89 7.68 4.04
CA ILE A 112 8.03 7.44 5.20
C ILE A 112 7.87 5.93 5.38
N ARG A 113 7.96 5.45 6.62
CA ARG A 113 7.73 4.05 6.96
C ARG A 113 6.70 3.93 8.08
N VAL A 114 5.55 3.32 7.78
CA VAL A 114 4.47 3.07 8.74
C VAL A 114 4.64 1.68 9.32
N VAL A 115 4.72 1.55 10.64
CA VAL A 115 5.15 0.32 11.31
C VAL A 115 4.16 -0.02 12.43
N SER A 116 3.65 -1.25 12.41
CA SER A 116 2.90 -1.78 13.55
C SER A 116 3.84 -2.06 14.71
N HIS A 117 3.38 -1.86 15.94
CA HIS A 117 4.13 -2.18 17.16
C HIS A 117 4.64 -3.63 17.18
N THR A 118 3.95 -4.57 16.52
CA THR A 118 4.39 -5.97 16.39
C THR A 118 5.58 -6.14 15.45
N SER A 119 5.80 -5.21 14.51
CA SER A 119 6.95 -5.20 13.60
C SER A 119 8.16 -4.46 14.17
N VAL A 120 8.00 -3.67 15.25
CA VAL A 120 9.12 -2.95 15.87
C VAL A 120 10.28 -3.89 16.26
N PRO A 121 10.06 -5.06 16.90
CA PRO A 121 11.14 -6.00 17.19
C PRO A 121 11.92 -6.46 15.95
N LEU A 122 11.28 -6.56 14.79
CA LEU A 122 11.93 -6.95 13.53
C LEU A 122 12.84 -5.84 13.00
N LEU A 123 12.43 -4.58 13.13
CA LEU A 123 13.29 -3.43 12.79
C LEU A 123 14.50 -3.35 13.76
N LEU A 124 14.26 -3.58 15.05
CA LEU A 124 15.32 -3.63 16.06
C LEU A 124 16.32 -4.77 15.82
N GLY A 125 15.89 -5.86 15.17
CA GLY A 125 16.76 -6.96 14.76
C GLY A 125 17.74 -6.60 13.63
N ASN A 126 17.46 -5.54 12.87
CA ASN A 126 18.33 -5.06 11.79
C ASN A 126 18.43 -3.52 11.78
N GLN A 127 18.90 -2.96 12.88
CA GLN A 127 19.07 -1.51 13.05
C GLN A 127 19.99 -0.86 12.01
N PRO A 128 21.12 -1.47 11.60
CA PRO A 128 21.98 -0.84 10.58
C PRO A 128 21.20 -0.52 9.30
N TYR A 129 20.35 -1.46 8.86
CA TYR A 129 19.51 -1.27 7.69
C TYR A 129 18.38 -0.26 7.93
N PHE A 130 17.58 -0.47 8.98
CA PHE A 130 16.37 0.33 9.20
C PHE A 130 16.61 1.68 9.87
N PHE A 131 17.76 1.95 10.47
CA PHE A 131 17.99 3.20 11.21
C PHE A 131 19.27 3.89 10.78
N GLN A 132 20.39 3.17 10.69
CA GLN A 132 21.67 3.79 10.35
C GLN A 132 21.77 4.18 8.87
N GLN A 133 21.26 3.35 7.96
CA GLN A 133 21.24 3.63 6.52
C GLN A 133 20.04 4.49 6.09
N SER A 134 18.97 4.49 6.89
CA SER A 134 17.68 5.12 6.57
C SER A 134 17.38 6.30 7.50
N GLN A 135 18.37 7.19 7.70
CA GLN A 135 18.30 8.27 8.69
C GLN A 135 17.29 9.36 8.34
N GLU A 136 17.07 9.57 7.04
CA GLU A 136 16.13 10.57 6.51
C GLU A 136 14.68 10.08 6.49
N THR A 137 14.43 8.78 6.74
CA THR A 137 13.09 8.21 6.74
C THR A 137 12.32 8.66 7.98
N LEU A 138 11.07 9.11 7.79
CA LEU A 138 10.14 9.34 8.90
C LEU A 138 9.44 8.03 9.29
N TYR A 139 9.50 7.65 10.56
CA TYR A 139 8.86 6.43 11.06
C TYR A 139 7.55 6.77 11.78
N PHE A 140 6.46 6.09 11.41
CA PHE A 140 5.16 6.24 12.06
C PHE A 140 4.77 4.92 12.71
N ILE A 141 4.84 4.84 14.04
CA ILE A 141 4.61 3.63 14.81
C ILE A 141 3.20 3.64 15.38
N TRP A 142 2.41 2.61 15.09
CA TRP A 142 1.04 2.46 15.59
C TRP A 142 0.89 1.19 16.42
N GLY A 143 0.02 1.21 17.43
CA GLY A 143 -0.18 0.06 18.30
C GLY A 143 -1.17 0.32 19.43
N PRO A 144 -1.42 -0.69 20.28
CA PRO A 144 -2.34 -0.56 21.40
C PRO A 144 -1.78 0.41 22.45
N ALA A 145 -2.67 1.21 23.04
CA ALA A 145 -2.35 2.24 24.04
C ALA A 145 -1.36 1.75 25.11
N LYS A 146 -1.62 0.57 25.71
CA LYS A 146 -0.74 -0.01 26.75
C LYS A 146 0.73 -0.16 26.32
N LYS A 147 1.00 -0.43 25.04
CA LYS A 147 2.36 -0.64 24.52
C LYS A 147 3.01 0.67 24.05
N MET A 148 2.19 1.63 23.63
CA MET A 148 2.62 2.90 23.01
C MET A 148 2.60 4.09 23.97
N ASN A 149 2.01 3.94 25.16
CA ASN A 149 1.83 5.05 26.11
C ASN A 149 3.18 5.64 26.55
N ARG A 150 3.33 6.96 26.36
CA ARG A 150 4.53 7.73 26.68
C ARG A 150 4.74 7.89 28.18
N GLU A 151 3.72 8.30 28.92
CA GLU A 151 3.81 8.60 30.36
C GLU A 151 4.10 7.35 31.20
N LYS A 152 3.44 6.24 30.86
CA LYS A 152 3.59 4.94 31.51
C LYS A 152 4.75 4.12 30.94
N MET A 153 5.52 4.69 30.02
CA MET A 153 6.65 4.04 29.34
C MET A 153 6.29 2.62 28.84
N GLY A 154 5.24 2.54 28.03
CA GLY A 154 4.81 1.30 27.39
C GLY A 154 5.98 0.61 26.69
N SER A 155 6.01 -0.72 26.70
CA SER A 155 7.22 -1.47 26.29
C SER A 155 7.72 -1.15 24.88
N THR A 156 6.81 -0.85 23.95
CA THR A 156 7.20 -0.44 22.59
C THR A 156 7.73 0.99 22.59
N TYR A 157 7.05 1.92 23.29
CA TYR A 157 7.51 3.31 23.42
C TYR A 157 8.91 3.38 24.05
N GLN A 158 9.15 2.63 25.13
CA GLN A 158 10.47 2.54 25.77
C GLN A 158 11.56 2.05 24.79
N ALA A 159 11.25 1.08 23.93
CA ALA A 159 12.19 0.61 22.92
C ALA A 159 12.49 1.70 21.88
N LEU A 160 11.50 2.50 21.48
CA LEU A 160 11.69 3.63 20.55
C LEU A 160 12.54 4.74 21.16
N VAL A 161 12.39 5.03 22.46
CA VAL A 161 13.25 6.00 23.17
C VAL A 161 14.71 5.54 23.11
N LYS A 162 15.00 4.27 23.37
CA LYS A 162 16.37 3.71 23.25
C LYS A 162 16.93 3.81 21.82
N VAL A 163 16.08 3.69 20.80
CA VAL A 163 16.49 3.91 19.40
C VAL A 163 16.86 5.37 19.18
N MET A 164 16.04 6.31 19.67
CA MET A 164 16.30 7.75 19.56
C MET A 164 17.56 8.18 20.33
N GLU A 165 17.87 7.56 21.46
CA GLU A 165 19.13 7.78 22.19
C GLU A 165 20.35 7.37 21.36
N LYS A 166 20.24 6.29 20.58
CA LYS A 166 21.32 5.78 19.73
C LYS A 166 21.43 6.50 18.38
N TYR A 167 20.31 6.93 17.82
CA TYR A 167 20.22 7.59 16.51
C TYR A 167 19.41 8.89 16.64
N PRO A 168 19.99 9.96 17.23
CA PRO A 168 19.27 11.19 17.57
C PRO A 168 18.75 11.98 16.36
N GLN A 169 19.27 11.71 15.16
CA GLN A 169 18.85 12.31 13.90
C GLN A 169 17.58 11.69 13.32
N LEU A 170 17.17 10.52 13.79
CA LEU A 170 15.93 9.89 13.33
C LEU A 170 14.72 10.74 13.68
N GLN A 171 13.68 10.59 12.88
CA GLN A 171 12.38 11.17 13.18
C GLN A 171 11.35 10.04 13.33
N ILE A 172 11.02 9.74 14.59
CA ILE A 172 10.05 8.71 14.95
C ILE A 172 8.82 9.38 15.56
N TYR A 173 7.65 9.06 15.03
CA TYR A 173 6.34 9.48 15.50
C TYR A 173 5.53 8.28 15.94
N THR A 174 4.77 8.42 17.02
CA THR A 174 3.75 7.46 17.43
C THR A 174 2.35 8.02 17.18
N LEU A 175 1.42 7.18 16.74
CA LEU A 175 0.01 7.58 16.67
C LEU A 175 -0.56 7.75 18.08
N THR A 176 -1.26 8.86 18.32
CA THR A 176 -1.95 9.10 19.59
C THR A 176 -3.18 8.21 19.74
N GLU A 177 -3.70 8.09 20.97
CA GLU A 177 -4.96 7.36 21.23
C GLU A 177 -6.15 7.97 20.47
N GLU A 178 -6.17 9.30 20.36
CA GLU A 178 -7.14 10.03 19.53
C GLU A 178 -7.03 9.64 18.05
N LYS A 179 -5.81 9.58 17.50
CA LYS A 179 -5.61 9.19 16.11
C LYS A 179 -5.98 7.74 15.82
N MET A 180 -5.70 6.85 16.77
CA MET A 180 -6.15 5.47 16.71
C MET A 180 -7.68 5.38 16.70
N THR A 181 -8.35 6.12 17.58
CA THR A 181 -9.83 6.22 17.61
C THR A 181 -10.38 6.77 16.29
N TYR A 182 -9.79 7.84 15.76
CA TYR A 182 -10.17 8.39 14.46
C TYR A 182 -10.09 7.34 13.34
N CYS A 183 -9.03 6.54 13.30
CA CYS A 183 -8.88 5.48 12.30
C CYS A 183 -9.98 4.41 12.43
N ASP A 184 -10.44 4.15 13.65
CA ASP A 184 -11.53 3.22 13.95
C ASP A 184 -12.88 3.78 13.53
N ASP A 185 -13.13 5.06 13.80
CA ASP A 185 -14.36 5.77 13.44
C ASP A 185 -14.51 5.87 11.92
N VAL A 186 -13.42 6.14 11.19
CA VAL A 186 -13.43 6.10 9.72
C VAL A 186 -13.86 4.73 9.22
N PHE A 187 -13.32 3.65 9.81
CA PHE A 187 -13.71 2.29 9.41
C PHE A 187 -15.18 1.99 9.74
N GLN A 188 -15.62 2.40 10.93
CA GLN A 188 -17.01 2.21 11.36
C GLN A 188 -17.96 2.99 10.45
N ASN A 189 -17.66 4.24 10.10
CA ASN A 189 -18.49 5.07 9.24
C ASN A 189 -18.57 4.50 7.81
N GLU A 190 -17.48 3.91 7.31
CA GLU A 190 -17.44 3.28 5.99
C GLU A 190 -18.14 1.92 5.91
N THR A 191 -18.36 1.24 7.04
CA THR A 191 -18.87 -0.14 7.07
C THR A 191 -20.16 -0.33 7.86
N GLY A 192 -20.55 0.65 8.67
CA GLY A 192 -21.57 0.51 9.71
C GLY A 192 -21.18 -0.45 10.84
N LYS A 193 -19.93 -0.94 10.89
CA LYS A 193 -19.48 -1.98 11.84
C LYS A 193 -18.38 -1.45 12.75
N ASN A 194 -18.64 -1.51 14.05
CA ASN A 194 -17.61 -1.21 15.04
C ASN A 194 -16.61 -2.38 15.13
N ARG A 195 -15.36 -2.14 14.72
CA ARG A 195 -14.34 -3.18 14.69
C ARG A 195 -13.89 -3.66 16.08
N MET A 196 -14.01 -2.82 17.11
CA MET A 196 -13.69 -3.19 18.50
C MET A 196 -14.74 -4.19 19.02
N LYS A 197 -16.02 -3.95 18.73
CA LYS A 197 -17.12 -4.89 19.05
C LYS A 197 -16.98 -6.20 18.29
N SER A 198 -16.55 -6.17 17.03
CA SER A 198 -16.32 -7.39 16.23
C SER A 198 -14.98 -8.07 16.51
N GLY A 199 -14.11 -7.46 17.32
CA GLY A 199 -12.79 -7.99 17.66
C GLY A 199 -11.83 -8.08 16.48
N SER A 200 -11.98 -7.26 15.44
CA SER A 200 -11.07 -7.22 14.28
C SER A 200 -10.06 -6.08 14.35
N PHE A 201 -8.93 -6.27 13.66
CA PHE A 201 -7.84 -5.29 13.58
C PHE A 201 -7.76 -4.62 12.21
N LEU A 202 -7.40 -3.35 12.20
CA LEU A 202 -7.03 -2.63 10.98
C LEU A 202 -5.62 -3.04 10.55
N SER A 203 -5.39 -3.13 9.25
CA SER A 203 -4.06 -3.44 8.73
C SER A 203 -3.12 -2.23 8.79
N THR A 204 -1.80 -2.46 8.66
CA THR A 204 -0.86 -1.34 8.45
C THR A 204 -1.16 -0.59 7.14
N GLY A 205 -1.75 -1.27 6.15
CA GLY A 205 -2.21 -0.65 4.92
C GLY A 205 -3.30 0.39 5.16
N TRP A 206 -4.24 0.13 6.08
CA TRP A 206 -5.24 1.11 6.50
C TRP A 206 -4.63 2.39 7.07
N PHE A 207 -3.75 2.26 8.07
CA PHE A 207 -3.06 3.41 8.66
C PHE A 207 -2.21 4.17 7.64
N THR A 208 -1.57 3.45 6.70
CA THR A 208 -0.76 4.06 5.64
C THR A 208 -1.63 4.82 4.64
N MET A 209 -2.80 4.30 4.26
CA MET A 209 -3.71 5.00 3.36
C MET A 209 -4.30 6.26 4.00
N ILE A 210 -4.65 6.22 5.29
CA ILE A 210 -5.08 7.42 6.04
C ILE A 210 -3.96 8.45 6.07
N LEU A 211 -2.74 8.05 6.45
CA LEU A 211 -1.58 8.95 6.47
C LEU A 211 -1.31 9.55 5.08
N ALA A 212 -1.34 8.73 4.02
CA ALA A 212 -1.16 9.19 2.65
C ALA A 212 -2.20 10.24 2.24
N MET A 213 -3.48 10.04 2.60
CA MET A 213 -4.55 11.00 2.30
C MET A 213 -4.39 12.34 3.02
N GLU A 214 -3.66 12.39 4.14
CA GLU A 214 -3.35 13.63 4.84
C GLU A 214 -2.10 14.32 4.30
N LEU A 215 -1.14 13.53 3.81
CA LEU A 215 0.20 14.00 3.48
C LEU A 215 0.46 14.20 1.98
N CYS A 216 -0.46 13.76 1.12
CA CYS A 216 -0.24 13.68 -0.33
C CYS A 216 -1.39 14.30 -1.12
N GLU A 217 -1.08 15.10 -2.14
CA GLU A 217 -2.08 15.61 -3.08
C GLU A 217 -2.54 14.54 -4.09
N GLN A 218 -1.60 13.70 -4.53
CA GLN A 218 -1.85 12.51 -5.36
C GLN A 218 -1.18 11.27 -4.76
N ILE A 219 -1.91 10.16 -4.77
CA ILE A 219 -1.45 8.87 -4.23
C ILE A 219 -1.44 7.83 -5.35
N CYS A 220 -0.27 7.26 -5.63
CA CYS A 220 -0.08 6.14 -6.53
C CYS A 220 0.19 4.88 -5.70
N VAL A 221 -0.69 3.89 -5.80
CA VAL A 221 -0.61 2.64 -5.02
C VAL A 221 -0.02 1.52 -5.89
N PHE A 222 0.95 0.81 -5.34
CA PHE A 222 1.67 -0.30 -5.97
C PHE A 222 1.62 -1.55 -5.09
N GLY A 223 1.46 -2.72 -5.72
CA GLY A 223 1.40 -4.02 -5.06
C GLY A 223 0.11 -4.28 -4.29
N MET A 224 -1.01 -3.65 -4.64
CA MET A 224 -2.27 -3.86 -3.93
C MET A 224 -3.34 -4.38 -4.89
N VAL A 225 -3.81 -5.61 -4.69
CA VAL A 225 -4.92 -6.20 -5.45
C VAL A 225 -6.28 -5.63 -5.00
N SER A 226 -7.27 -5.67 -5.89
CA SER A 226 -8.63 -5.21 -5.60
C SER A 226 -9.36 -6.11 -4.59
N ASP A 227 -10.49 -5.66 -4.08
CA ASP A 227 -11.34 -6.42 -3.16
C ASP A 227 -12.05 -7.62 -3.80
N SER A 228 -12.13 -7.66 -5.13
CA SER A 228 -12.67 -8.79 -5.89
C SER A 228 -11.62 -9.84 -6.25
N TYR A 229 -10.34 -9.47 -6.30
CA TYR A 229 -9.26 -10.32 -6.84
C TYR A 229 -9.23 -11.73 -6.24
N CYS A 230 -9.27 -11.83 -4.90
CA CYS A 230 -9.22 -13.12 -4.20
C CYS A 230 -10.58 -13.81 -4.06
N ARG A 231 -11.69 -13.21 -4.50
CA ARG A 231 -13.03 -13.82 -4.40
C ARG A 231 -13.32 -14.81 -5.55
N CYS A 232 -12.57 -14.75 -6.64
CA CYS A 232 -12.78 -15.58 -7.83
C CYS A 232 -12.01 -16.92 -7.83
N GLY A 233 -11.25 -17.24 -6.77
CA GLY A 233 -10.37 -18.42 -6.68
C GLY A 233 -10.79 -19.45 -5.64
N GLY A 234 -12.09 -19.68 -5.45
CA GLY A 234 -12.58 -20.74 -4.58
C GLY A 234 -11.91 -22.08 -4.94
N VAL A 235 -11.23 -22.66 -3.95
CA VAL A 235 -10.64 -24.00 -3.99
C VAL A 235 -11.66 -24.96 -4.59
N ALA A 236 -11.33 -25.58 -5.72
CA ALA A 236 -12.04 -26.77 -6.18
C ALA A 236 -11.75 -27.90 -5.18
N GLY A 237 -12.62 -28.06 -4.18
CA GLY A 237 -12.47 -29.10 -3.17
C GLY A 237 -13.65 -29.12 -2.20
N ALA A 238 -14.30 -30.29 -2.14
CA ALA A 238 -15.46 -30.66 -1.32
C ALA A 238 -16.83 -30.16 -1.84
N GLY A 239 -17.46 -31.03 -2.64
CA GLY A 239 -18.86 -30.89 -3.01
C GLY A 239 -19.77 -30.97 -1.78
N VAL A 240 -20.76 -30.07 -1.75
CA VAL A 240 -22.02 -30.28 -1.04
C VAL A 240 -23.08 -29.69 -1.96
N GLY A 241 -23.89 -30.56 -2.57
CA GLY A 241 -24.95 -30.18 -3.48
C GLY A 241 -26.03 -29.40 -2.75
N TRP A 242 -26.39 -28.24 -3.31
CA TRP A 242 -27.66 -27.59 -3.03
C TRP A 242 -28.36 -27.39 -4.36
N SER A 243 -29.36 -28.23 -4.61
CA SER A 243 -30.28 -28.12 -5.73
C SER A 243 -31.10 -26.84 -5.56
N ALA A 244 -30.99 -25.91 -6.51
CA ALA A 244 -31.90 -24.79 -6.65
C ALA A 244 -32.84 -25.02 -7.84
N VAL A 245 -34.13 -25.00 -7.56
CA VAL A 245 -35.27 -25.13 -8.47
C VAL A 245 -35.33 -23.92 -9.41
N PRO A 246 -35.72 -24.06 -10.70
CA PRO A 246 -35.75 -22.94 -11.64
C PRO A 246 -37.11 -22.23 -11.67
N SER A 247 -37.10 -20.89 -11.71
CA SER A 247 -38.23 -20.08 -12.14
C SER A 247 -37.79 -18.85 -12.96
N SER A 248 -37.97 -19.00 -14.28
CA SER A 248 -38.32 -18.04 -15.34
C SER A 248 -37.54 -16.73 -15.59
N PRO A 249 -37.57 -16.20 -16.84
CA PRO A 249 -36.49 -15.41 -17.42
C PRO A 249 -36.81 -13.92 -17.49
N THR A 250 -35.92 -13.07 -16.99
CA THR A 250 -35.97 -11.63 -17.28
C THR A 250 -34.55 -11.09 -17.47
N LEU A 251 -34.31 -10.57 -18.67
CA LEU A 251 -33.20 -9.69 -19.09
C LEU A 251 -31.80 -10.01 -18.50
N THR A 252 -31.05 -10.80 -19.26
CA THR A 252 -29.63 -11.06 -19.07
C THR A 252 -28.82 -9.76 -19.18
N LEU A 253 -28.55 -9.10 -18.05
CA LEU A 253 -27.27 -8.40 -17.91
C LEU A 253 -26.20 -9.49 -17.84
N SER A 254 -25.33 -9.55 -18.84
CA SER A 254 -24.13 -10.38 -18.80
C SER A 254 -23.40 -10.12 -17.47
N PRO A 255 -23.11 -11.16 -16.66
CA PRO A 255 -22.26 -10.97 -15.49
C PRO A 255 -20.92 -10.39 -15.97
N PRO A 256 -20.30 -9.45 -15.25
CA PRO A 256 -18.99 -8.93 -15.61
C PRO A 256 -18.03 -10.11 -15.78
N ALA A 257 -17.25 -10.05 -16.87
CA ALA A 257 -16.39 -11.13 -17.32
C ALA A 257 -15.66 -11.79 -16.14
N ARG A 258 -15.86 -13.12 -16.02
CA ARG A 258 -15.26 -13.98 -15.02
C ARG A 258 -13.73 -13.83 -15.10
N GLU A 259 -13.11 -13.21 -14.11
CA GLU A 259 -11.65 -13.07 -13.99
C GLU A 259 -11.08 -14.48 -13.70
N LYS A 260 -10.87 -15.25 -14.77
CA LYS A 260 -10.38 -16.62 -14.69
C LYS A 260 -8.87 -16.56 -14.41
N ASN A 261 -8.49 -17.07 -13.23
CA ASN A 261 -7.13 -17.41 -12.81
C ASN A 261 -6.30 -16.22 -12.27
N HIS A 262 -6.48 -15.90 -10.97
CA HIS A 262 -5.52 -15.04 -10.28
C HIS A 262 -4.18 -15.77 -10.16
N SER A 263 -3.06 -15.11 -10.47
CA SER A 263 -1.73 -15.70 -10.28
C SER A 263 -1.47 -15.88 -8.78
N SER A 264 -1.09 -17.09 -8.36
CA SER A 264 -0.66 -17.35 -6.99
C SER A 264 0.69 -16.66 -6.78
N VAL A 265 0.72 -15.75 -5.81
CA VAL A 265 1.92 -14.99 -5.42
C VAL A 265 2.09 -15.12 -3.90
N PRO A 266 3.32 -15.00 -3.38
CA PRO A 266 3.53 -14.98 -1.94
C PRO A 266 2.85 -13.76 -1.32
N TYR A 267 2.43 -13.89 -0.06
CA TYR A 267 1.80 -12.84 0.71
C TYR A 267 2.70 -11.61 0.86
N HIS A 268 4.01 -11.84 0.98
CA HIS A 268 5.02 -10.80 0.97
C HIS A 268 6.06 -11.04 -0.12
N TYR A 269 6.53 -9.98 -0.79
CA TYR A 269 7.57 -10.11 -1.82
C TYR A 269 8.94 -10.55 -1.26
N PHE A 270 9.18 -10.38 0.05
CA PHE A 270 10.49 -10.56 0.67
C PHE A 270 10.59 -11.76 1.62
N GLU A 271 9.47 -12.41 1.92
CA GLU A 271 9.49 -13.59 2.79
C GLU A 271 9.71 -14.84 1.94
N LYS A 272 10.61 -15.71 2.40
CA LYS A 272 10.88 -17.02 1.75
C LYS A 272 9.74 -18.04 1.93
N GLY A 273 8.60 -17.62 2.49
CA GLY A 273 7.46 -18.45 2.85
C GLY A 273 6.50 -18.72 1.68
N ARG A 274 5.79 -19.85 1.75
CA ARG A 274 4.78 -20.29 0.77
C ARG A 274 3.35 -19.81 1.08
N LEU A 275 3.19 -18.81 1.94
CA LEU A 275 1.86 -18.30 2.27
C LEU A 275 1.34 -17.52 1.07
N ASP A 276 0.37 -18.10 0.38
CA ASP A 276 -0.31 -17.46 -0.74
C ASP A 276 -1.06 -16.19 -0.28
N GLU A 277 -0.94 -15.12 -1.06
CA GLU A 277 -1.56 -13.82 -0.78
C GLU A 277 -3.06 -13.94 -0.53
N CYS A 278 -3.78 -14.61 -1.43
CA CYS A 278 -5.23 -14.71 -1.34
C CYS A 278 -5.67 -15.61 -0.20
N ARG A 279 -4.95 -16.70 0.07
CA ARG A 279 -5.20 -17.54 1.25
C ARG A 279 -5.07 -16.74 2.55
N MET A 280 -4.02 -15.92 2.67
CA MET A 280 -3.84 -15.05 3.84
C MET A 280 -4.96 -14.02 3.96
N TYR A 281 -5.33 -13.37 2.85
CA TYR A 281 -6.41 -12.38 2.86
C TYR A 281 -7.75 -12.99 3.27
N LEU A 282 -8.14 -14.13 2.68
CA LEU A 282 -9.40 -14.79 2.98
C LEU A 282 -9.44 -15.32 4.42
N MET A 283 -8.35 -15.93 4.90
CA MET A 283 -8.25 -16.43 6.28
C MET A 283 -8.47 -15.31 7.30
N HIS A 284 -7.81 -14.17 7.13
CA HIS A 284 -7.98 -13.03 8.03
C HIS A 284 -9.36 -12.36 7.86
N GLU A 285 -9.84 -12.23 6.63
CA GLU A 285 -11.15 -11.63 6.34
C GLU A 285 -12.30 -12.43 6.99
N GLN A 286 -12.20 -13.75 7.02
CA GLN A 286 -13.22 -14.65 7.56
C GLN A 286 -13.07 -14.93 9.06
N ALA A 287 -11.91 -14.60 9.66
CA ALA A 287 -11.67 -14.86 11.07
C ALA A 287 -12.70 -14.15 11.96
N ARG A 288 -13.28 -14.89 12.90
CA ARG A 288 -14.32 -14.40 13.82
C ARG A 288 -13.80 -13.31 14.76
N ARG A 289 -12.54 -13.41 15.20
CA ARG A 289 -11.83 -12.45 16.06
C ARG A 289 -10.36 -12.42 15.67
N ALA A 290 -9.66 -11.35 16.04
CA ALA A 290 -8.24 -11.10 15.81
C ALA A 290 -7.77 -11.13 14.34
N GLY A 291 -8.69 -11.21 13.38
CA GLY A 291 -8.41 -11.09 11.95
C GLY A 291 -8.29 -9.64 11.50
N HIS A 292 -7.57 -9.47 10.39
CA HIS A 292 -7.60 -8.22 9.62
C HIS A 292 -8.74 -8.27 8.62
N ARG A 293 -9.33 -7.11 8.31
CA ARG A 293 -10.39 -7.02 7.30
C ARG A 293 -9.83 -6.57 5.95
N PHE A 294 -8.80 -7.26 5.45
CA PHE A 294 -8.03 -6.86 4.27
C PHE A 294 -8.89 -6.61 3.02
N ILE A 295 -9.90 -7.45 2.78
CA ILE A 295 -10.78 -7.35 1.61
C ILE A 295 -11.78 -6.22 1.83
N THR A 296 -12.34 -6.10 3.04
CA THR A 296 -13.22 -4.97 3.37
C THR A 296 -12.48 -3.63 3.26
N GLU A 297 -11.25 -3.52 3.77
CA GLU A 297 -10.41 -2.33 3.64
C GLU A 297 -10.17 -1.96 2.17
N LYS A 298 -9.84 -2.93 1.31
CA LYS A 298 -9.68 -2.70 -0.14
C LYS A 298 -10.96 -2.19 -0.80
N ALA A 299 -12.13 -2.71 -0.40
CA ALA A 299 -13.41 -2.23 -0.91
C ALA A 299 -13.67 -0.77 -0.52
N ILE A 300 -13.21 -0.36 0.67
CA ILE A 300 -13.24 1.04 1.12
C ILE A 300 -12.28 1.89 0.27
N PHE A 301 -11.04 1.43 0.07
CA PHE A 301 -10.06 2.16 -0.75
C PHE A 301 -10.53 2.35 -2.20
N SER A 302 -11.24 1.38 -2.75
CA SER A 302 -11.88 1.47 -4.07
C SER A 302 -12.89 2.61 -4.12
N ARG A 303 -13.70 2.79 -3.07
CA ARG A 303 -14.63 3.93 -2.95
C ARG A 303 -13.91 5.26 -2.74
N TRP A 304 -12.83 5.29 -1.96
CA TRP A 304 -12.03 6.50 -1.77
C TRP A 304 -11.39 6.97 -3.08
N ALA A 305 -10.90 6.05 -3.92
CA ALA A 305 -10.33 6.38 -5.23
C ALA A 305 -11.33 6.99 -6.22
N LYS A 306 -12.65 6.84 -5.99
CA LYS A 306 -13.68 7.53 -6.78
C LYS A 306 -13.87 8.99 -6.37
N ARG A 307 -13.42 9.38 -5.18
CA ARG A 307 -13.65 10.71 -4.58
C ARG A 307 -12.36 11.50 -4.32
N ARG A 308 -11.20 10.84 -4.41
CA ARG A 308 -9.87 11.39 -4.12
C ARG A 308 -8.90 10.99 -5.21
N ASN A 309 -7.78 11.71 -5.32
CA ASN A 309 -6.74 11.46 -6.33
C ASN A 309 -5.85 10.26 -5.94
N ILE A 310 -6.46 9.07 -5.90
CA ILE A 310 -5.81 7.80 -5.60
C ILE A 310 -5.84 6.93 -6.86
N VAL A 311 -4.67 6.46 -7.29
CA VAL A 311 -4.51 5.65 -8.50
C VAL A 311 -3.81 4.34 -8.13
N PHE A 312 -4.50 3.22 -8.32
CA PHE A 312 -3.90 1.89 -8.22
C PHE A 312 -3.26 1.53 -9.55
N ASN A 313 -1.93 1.41 -9.59
CA ASN A 313 -1.20 1.18 -10.85
C ASN A 313 -0.82 -0.28 -11.07
N HIS A 314 -0.55 -1.03 -10.00
CA HIS A 314 -0.06 -2.39 -10.11
C HIS A 314 -0.58 -3.29 -8.97
N PRO A 315 -1.47 -4.25 -9.27
CA PRO A 315 -2.29 -4.28 -10.48
C PRO A 315 -3.20 -3.03 -10.57
N SER A 316 -3.56 -2.64 -11.80
CA SER A 316 -4.55 -1.57 -11.99
C SER A 316 -5.94 -2.05 -11.57
N TRP A 317 -6.66 -1.25 -10.80
CA TRP A 317 -8.06 -1.56 -10.46
C TRP A 317 -8.96 -1.03 -11.58
N ALA A 318 -9.83 -1.89 -12.12
CA ALA A 318 -10.78 -1.50 -13.16
C ALA A 318 -11.90 -0.62 -12.58
N GLY A 319 -12.20 0.51 -13.23
CA GLY A 319 -13.33 1.39 -12.89
C GLY A 319 -12.93 2.82 -12.52
N ARG A 320 -12.79 3.67 -13.53
CA ARG A 320 -13.13 5.09 -13.43
C ARG A 320 -14.38 5.32 -14.26
#